data_AF-A0A7H1K1X5-F1
#
_entry.id   AF-A0A7H1K1X5-F1
#
_cell.length_a   1.000
_cell.length_b   1.000
_cell.length_c   1.000
_cell.angle_alpha   90.00
_cell.angle_beta   90.00
_cell.angle_gamma   90.00
#
_symmetry.space_group_name_H-M   'P 1'
#
loop_
_entity.id
_entity.type
_entity.pdbx_description
1 polymer ?
#
loop_
_entity_poly.entity_id
_entity_poly.type
_entity_poly.pdbx_seq_one_letter_code
_entity_poly.pdbx_strand_id
1 'polypeptide(L)'
;KHQLILSTAILLAVLAAASASFREQCVPGREITYGSLNACAKYAVRQTCGYYLSAEREKRRCCDELSKVPKFCRCEVLHILMDGRVTKEGVVKGSLLQEDMSRCKKLTREFIAGIVGREECNLETVLGPYHYCPTEYPEVVV
;
A
#
# COMPACT_ATOMS: atom_id res chain seq x y z
N LYS A 1 -33.01 -2.90 20.09
CA LYS A 1 -31.93 -1.88 19.95
C LYS A 1 -30.57 -2.40 20.44
N HIS A 2 -30.43 -2.87 21.69
CA HIS A 2 -29.15 -3.40 22.22
C HIS A 2 -28.58 -4.62 21.47
N GLN A 3 -29.41 -5.60 21.08
CA GLN A 3 -28.92 -6.77 20.34
C GLN A 3 -28.42 -6.45 18.91
N LEU A 4 -29.02 -5.46 18.26
CA LEU A 4 -28.55 -4.98 16.96
C LEU A 4 -27.17 -4.32 17.08
N ILE A 5 -26.96 -3.51 18.11
CA ILE A 5 -25.68 -2.84 18.39
C ILE A 5 -24.58 -3.86 18.71
N LEU A 6 -24.88 -4.85 19.55
CA LEU A 6 -23.97 -5.95 19.89
C LEU A 6 -23.58 -6.76 18.66
N SER A 7 -24.56 -7.11 17.82
CA SER A 7 -24.29 -7.88 16.59
C SER A 7 -23.41 -7.12 15.60
N THR A 8 -23.65 -5.82 15.42
CA THR A 8 -22.80 -4.98 14.57
C THR A 8 -21.38 -4.83 15.12
N ALA A 9 -21.23 -4.66 16.44
CA ALA A 9 -19.92 -4.56 17.06
C ALA A 9 -19.11 -5.85 16.89
N ILE A 10 -19.75 -7.01 17.06
CA ILE A 10 -19.12 -8.32 16.87
C ILE A 10 -18.68 -8.51 15.41
N LEU A 11 -19.53 -8.18 14.44
CA LEU A 11 -19.18 -8.28 13.01
C LEU A 11 -17.98 -7.38 12.66
N LEU A 12 -17.96 -6.15 13.17
CA LEU A 12 -16.84 -5.23 12.95
C LEU A 12 -15.55 -5.76 13.58
N ALA A 13 -15.60 -6.30 14.80
CA ALA A 13 -14.42 -6.88 15.46
C ALA A 13 -13.87 -8.09 14.70
N VAL A 14 -14.73 -8.96 14.15
CA VAL A 14 -14.31 -10.11 13.33
C VAL A 14 -13.66 -9.65 12.01
N LEU A 15 -14.24 -8.65 11.35
CA LEU A 15 -13.66 -8.04 10.13
C LEU A 15 -12.29 -7.41 10.41
N ALA A 16 -12.16 -6.73 11.56
CA ALA A 16 -10.91 -6.15 12.02
C ALA A 16 -9.84 -7.22 12.23
N ALA A 17 -10.15 -8.26 12.99
CA ALA A 17 -9.23 -9.36 13.26
C ALA A 17 -8.79 -10.08 11.97
N ALA A 18 -9.73 -10.30 11.04
CA ALA A 18 -9.41 -10.85 9.73
C ALA A 18 -8.44 -9.93 8.96
N SER A 19 -8.70 -8.62 8.91
CA SER A 19 -7.82 -7.64 8.24
C SER A 19 -6.42 -7.58 8.84
N ALA A 20 -6.29 -7.63 10.17
CA ALA A 20 -5.00 -7.65 10.85
C ALA A 20 -4.22 -8.93 10.51
N SER A 21 -4.88 -10.09 10.54
CA SER A 21 -4.27 -11.37 10.19
C SER A 21 -3.78 -11.42 8.73
N PHE A 22 -4.45 -10.69 7.83
CA PHE A 22 -4.03 -10.57 6.44
C PHE A 22 -2.76 -9.74 6.29
N ARG A 23 -2.62 -8.63 7.02
CA ARG A 23 -1.40 -7.81 6.98
C ARG A 23 -0.16 -8.57 7.48
N GLU A 24 -0.32 -9.41 8.51
CA GLU A 24 0.77 -10.23 9.02
C GLU A 24 1.28 -11.27 8.01
N GLN A 25 0.44 -11.70 7.06
CA GLN A 25 0.85 -12.64 6.00
C GLN A 25 1.63 -11.97 4.87
N CYS A 26 1.52 -10.65 4.73
CA CYS A 26 2.13 -9.88 3.67
C CYS A 26 3.39 -9.11 4.13
N VAL A 27 3.98 -9.55 5.24
CA VAL A 27 5.22 -8.97 5.79
C VAL A 27 6.43 -9.44 4.97
N PRO A 28 7.39 -8.54 4.65
CA PRO A 28 8.62 -8.90 3.95
C PRO A 28 9.42 -10.03 4.66
N GLY A 29 9.97 -10.97 3.89
CA GLY A 29 10.77 -12.08 4.46
C GLY A 29 11.14 -13.25 3.54
N ARG A 30 10.40 -13.49 2.45
CA ARG A 30 10.76 -14.49 1.43
C ARG A 30 10.72 -13.92 0.01
N GLU A 31 9.51 -13.63 -0.50
CA GLU A 31 9.31 -13.15 -1.88
C GLU A 31 9.26 -11.61 -1.97
N ILE A 32 8.97 -10.95 -0.86
CA ILE A 32 8.86 -9.50 -0.73
C ILE A 32 9.96 -9.04 0.23
N THR A 33 10.71 -8.02 -0.15
CA THR A 33 11.72 -7.36 0.67
C THR A 33 11.26 -5.95 1.03
N TYR A 34 11.80 -5.36 2.09
CA TYR A 34 11.51 -3.95 2.41
C TYR A 34 12.02 -2.96 1.34
N GLY A 35 12.91 -3.39 0.44
CA GLY A 35 13.35 -2.62 -0.73
C GLY A 35 12.59 -2.95 -2.01
N SER A 36 11.60 -3.86 -1.95
CA SER A 36 10.73 -4.16 -3.09
C SER A 36 9.92 -2.91 -3.46
N LEU A 37 9.64 -2.72 -4.74
CA LEU A 37 8.94 -1.55 -5.29
C LEU A 37 9.77 -0.24 -5.27
N ASN A 38 11.11 -0.33 -5.24
CA ASN A 38 11.97 0.86 -5.38
C ASN A 38 11.73 1.58 -6.73
N ALA A 39 11.39 0.83 -7.79
CA ALA A 39 10.99 1.46 -9.04
C ALA A 39 9.66 2.22 -8.91
N CYS A 40 8.71 1.73 -8.11
CA CYS A 40 7.45 2.43 -7.85
C CYS A 40 7.65 3.69 -7.00
N ALA A 41 8.55 3.68 -6.01
CA ALA A 41 8.90 4.89 -5.27
C ALA A 41 9.41 5.98 -6.22
N LYS A 42 10.40 5.64 -7.05
CA LYS A 42 10.98 6.57 -8.03
C LYS A 42 9.95 7.05 -9.04
N TYR A 43 9.09 6.14 -9.50
CA TYR A 43 8.02 6.48 -10.43
C TYR A 43 7.03 7.47 -9.83
N ALA A 44 6.52 7.18 -8.63
CA ALA A 44 5.57 8.03 -7.93
C ALA A 44 6.16 9.43 -7.67
N VAL A 45 7.38 9.49 -7.14
CA VAL A 45 8.08 10.76 -6.87
C VAL A 45 8.28 11.56 -8.16
N ARG A 46 8.69 10.91 -9.25
CA ARG A 46 8.85 11.56 -10.56
C ARG A 46 7.53 12.18 -11.04
N GLN A 47 6.44 11.42 -10.91
CA GLN A 47 5.12 11.84 -11.35
C GLN A 47 4.56 12.99 -10.52
N THR A 48 4.80 13.01 -9.20
CA THR A 48 4.15 13.96 -8.29
C THR A 48 5.03 15.14 -7.88
N CYS A 49 6.36 15.00 -7.98
CA CYS A 49 7.33 16.01 -7.53
C CYS A 49 8.03 16.74 -8.71
N GLY A 50 7.66 16.44 -9.96
CA GLY A 50 7.93 17.33 -11.11
C GLY A 50 9.17 17.04 -11.96
N TYR A 51 9.49 15.77 -12.25
CA TYR A 51 10.55 15.45 -13.23
C TYR A 51 9.95 15.14 -14.62
N TYR A 52 9.94 16.13 -15.51
CA TYR A 52 9.30 16.13 -16.86
C TYR A 52 9.95 15.24 -17.94
N LEU A 53 10.76 14.24 -17.58
CA LEU A 53 11.24 13.26 -18.54
C LEU A 53 10.32 12.05 -18.50
N SER A 54 9.94 11.48 -19.66
CA SER A 54 8.97 10.38 -19.75
C SER A 54 9.22 9.32 -18.68
N ALA A 55 8.24 9.10 -17.81
CA ALA A 55 8.35 8.14 -16.72
C ALA A 55 8.02 6.71 -17.17
N GLU A 56 7.81 6.47 -18.46
CA GLU A 56 7.41 5.18 -19.03
C GLU A 56 8.38 4.03 -18.71
N ARG A 57 9.67 4.33 -18.55
CA ARG A 57 10.65 3.32 -18.15
C ARG A 57 10.48 2.96 -16.67
N GLU A 58 10.30 3.97 -15.82
CA GLU A 58 10.06 3.82 -14.39
C GLU A 58 8.72 3.15 -14.11
N LYS A 59 7.65 3.54 -14.83
CA LYS A 59 6.33 2.91 -14.82
C LYS A 59 6.42 1.43 -15.14
N ARG A 60 7.04 1.05 -16.28
CA ARG A 60 7.21 -0.36 -16.66
C ARG A 60 7.94 -1.17 -15.60
N ARG A 61 9.03 -0.64 -15.03
CA ARG A 61 9.78 -1.31 -13.96
C ARG A 61 8.95 -1.44 -12.69
N CYS A 62 8.23 -0.38 -12.30
CA CYS A 62 7.31 -0.43 -11.17
C CYS A 62 6.25 -1.52 -11.36
N CYS A 63 5.58 -1.54 -12.51
CA CYS A 63 4.52 -2.51 -12.77
C CYS A 63 5.05 -3.95 -12.86
N ASP A 64 6.26 -4.16 -13.39
CA ASP A 64 6.93 -5.46 -13.35
C ASP A 64 7.22 -5.92 -11.91
N GLU A 65 7.80 -5.04 -11.08
CA GLU A 65 8.04 -5.33 -9.66
C GLU A 65 6.73 -5.63 -8.90
N LEU A 66 5.67 -4.84 -9.15
CA LEU A 66 4.38 -4.99 -8.49
C LEU A 66 3.59 -6.22 -8.99
N SER A 67 3.77 -6.64 -10.25
CA SER A 67 3.11 -7.83 -10.79
C SER A 67 3.56 -9.12 -10.12
N LYS A 68 4.82 -9.15 -9.66
CA LYS A 68 5.44 -10.27 -8.90
C LYS A 68 4.91 -10.37 -7.49
N VAL A 69 4.30 -9.30 -6.96
CA VAL A 69 3.63 -9.34 -5.66
C VAL A 69 2.28 -10.07 -5.83
N PRO A 70 1.99 -11.09 -5.00
CA PRO A 70 0.71 -11.78 -5.02
C PRO A 70 -0.46 -10.78 -4.92
N LYS A 71 -1.53 -11.00 -5.69
CA LYS A 71 -2.75 -10.17 -5.71
C LYS A 71 -3.23 -9.80 -4.30
N PHE A 72 -3.16 -10.76 -3.39
CA PHE A 72 -3.57 -10.64 -2.01
C PHE A 72 -2.70 -9.67 -1.18
N CYS A 73 -1.42 -9.49 -1.52
CA CYS A 73 -0.48 -8.65 -0.75
C CYS A 73 -0.19 -7.27 -1.38
N ARG A 74 -0.63 -6.99 -2.60
CA ARG A 74 -0.30 -5.74 -3.31
C ARG A 74 -0.61 -4.49 -2.48
N CYS A 75 -1.79 -4.41 -1.87
CA CYS A 75 -2.14 -3.24 -1.06
C CYS A 75 -1.29 -3.09 0.20
N GLU A 76 -1.00 -4.19 0.91
CA GLU A 76 -0.14 -4.11 2.10
C GLU A 76 1.28 -3.67 1.74
N VAL A 77 1.84 -4.17 0.63
CA VAL A 77 3.17 -3.72 0.18
C VAL A 77 3.17 -2.24 -0.19
N LEU A 78 2.10 -1.74 -0.82
CA LEU A 78 1.94 -0.31 -1.11
C LEU A 78 1.79 0.52 0.18
N HIS A 79 1.13 -0.01 1.22
CA HIS A 79 1.11 0.65 2.53
C HIS A 79 2.48 0.75 3.18
N ILE A 80 3.24 -0.35 3.15
CA ILE A 80 4.62 -0.35 3.63
C ILE A 80 5.45 0.67 2.85
N LEU A 81 5.24 0.79 1.54
CA LEU A 81 5.93 1.78 0.71
C LEU A 81 5.61 3.22 1.13
N MET A 82 4.35 3.51 1.45
CA MET A 82 3.86 4.84 1.85
C MET A 82 4.33 5.23 3.24
N ASP A 83 4.07 4.38 4.24
CA ASP A 83 4.15 4.75 5.65
C ASP A 83 5.23 3.96 6.40
N GLY A 84 5.80 2.94 5.75
CA GLY A 84 6.66 1.98 6.40
C GLY A 84 5.88 1.07 7.34
N ARG A 85 6.62 0.20 8.01
CA ARG A 85 6.10 -0.70 9.04
C ARG A 85 7.06 -0.74 10.20
N VAL A 86 6.52 -0.61 11.40
CA VAL A 86 7.27 -0.77 12.64
C VAL A 86 7.60 -2.26 12.80
N THR A 87 8.89 -2.59 12.88
CA THR A 87 9.34 -3.96 13.14
C THR A 87 9.24 -4.30 14.64
N LYS A 88 9.47 -5.57 15.00
CA LYS A 88 9.49 -6.00 16.40
C LYS A 88 10.55 -5.27 17.24
N GLU A 89 11.60 -4.80 16.58
CA GLU A 89 12.68 -4.01 17.18
C GLU A 89 12.33 -2.52 17.33
N GLY A 90 11.10 -2.11 16.99
CA GLY A 90 10.65 -0.71 17.07
C GLY A 90 11.16 0.19 15.94
N VAL A 91 11.74 -0.38 14.88
CA VAL A 91 12.31 0.38 13.75
C VAL A 91 11.31 0.45 12.62
N VAL A 92 11.10 1.63 12.03
CA VAL A 92 10.29 1.77 10.81
C VAL A 92 11.12 1.31 9.61
N LYS A 93 10.62 0.33 8.85
CA LYS A 93 11.22 -0.16 7.61
C LYS A 93 10.26 -0.09 6.43
N GLY A 94 10.82 0.07 5.23
CA GLY A 94 10.08 0.00 3.96
C GLY A 94 9.43 1.31 3.51
N SER A 95 9.32 2.32 4.39
CA SER A 95 8.91 3.66 3.96
C SER A 95 9.98 4.19 3.01
N LEU A 96 9.61 4.37 1.74
CA LEU A 96 10.50 4.99 0.74
C LEU A 96 10.13 6.45 0.50
N LEU A 97 9.07 6.94 1.15
CA LEU A 97 8.74 8.36 1.22
C LEU A 97 9.66 9.04 2.23
N GLN A 98 10.81 9.52 1.73
CA GLN A 98 11.78 10.26 2.53
C GLN A 98 11.18 11.54 3.14
N GLU A 99 11.68 11.96 4.30
CA GLU A 99 11.19 13.14 5.03
C GLU A 99 11.37 14.46 4.26
N ASP A 100 12.34 14.52 3.34
CA ASP A 100 12.65 15.69 2.51
C ASP A 100 11.62 15.97 1.40
N MET A 101 10.67 15.04 1.16
CA MET A 101 9.61 15.16 0.14
C MET A 101 8.39 15.97 0.61
N SER A 102 8.50 16.76 1.67
CA SER A 102 7.38 17.41 2.37
C SER A 102 6.38 18.13 1.43
N ARG A 103 6.84 18.75 0.35
CA ARG A 103 5.98 19.47 -0.61
C ARG A 103 5.09 18.57 -1.47
N CYS A 104 5.52 17.35 -1.78
CA CYS A 104 4.78 16.42 -2.65
C CYS A 104 4.36 15.13 -1.96
N LYS A 105 4.76 14.88 -0.72
CA LYS A 105 4.52 13.63 0.03
C LYS A 105 3.06 13.18 -0.02
N LYS A 106 2.10 14.10 0.19
CA LYS A 106 0.66 13.78 0.13
C LYS A 106 0.25 13.29 -1.27
N LEU A 107 0.65 14.00 -2.31
CA LEU A 107 0.37 13.63 -3.70
C LEU A 107 1.02 12.29 -4.05
N THR A 108 2.28 12.07 -3.63
CA THR A 108 2.99 10.80 -3.85
C THR A 108 2.26 9.64 -3.18
N ARG A 109 1.77 9.84 -1.95
CA ARG A 109 0.99 8.83 -1.21
C ARG A 109 -0.31 8.49 -1.92
N GLU A 110 -1.07 9.50 -2.35
CA GLU A 110 -2.31 9.31 -3.13
C GLU A 110 -2.05 8.62 -4.48
N PHE A 111 -0.93 8.95 -5.14
CA PHE A 111 -0.53 8.30 -6.39
C PHE A 111 -0.19 6.82 -6.18
N ILE A 112 0.59 6.49 -5.15
CA ILE A 112 0.94 5.10 -4.81
C ILE A 112 -0.31 4.27 -4.55
N ALA A 113 -1.30 4.83 -3.85
CA ALA A 113 -2.58 4.18 -3.60
C ALA A 113 -3.35 3.83 -4.90
N GLY A 114 -3.22 4.66 -5.94
CA GLY A 114 -3.84 4.45 -7.25
C GLY A 114 -3.01 3.62 -8.25
N ILE A 115 -1.77 3.24 -7.93
CA ILE A 115 -0.83 2.67 -8.91
C ILE A 115 -1.25 1.31 -9.48
N VAL A 116 -2.10 0.58 -8.76
CA VAL A 116 -2.71 -0.68 -9.24
C VAL A 116 -3.80 -0.45 -10.29
N GLY A 117 -4.21 0.79 -10.51
CA GLY A 117 -5.36 1.12 -11.32
C GLY A 117 -5.14 1.04 -12.82
N ARG A 118 -6.24 1.12 -13.58
CA ARG A 118 -6.25 0.89 -15.04
C ARG A 118 -5.29 1.77 -15.82
N GLU A 119 -5.22 3.05 -15.44
CA GLU A 119 -4.33 4.01 -16.10
C GLU A 119 -2.86 3.79 -15.74
N GLU A 120 -2.57 2.98 -14.71
CA GLU A 120 -1.23 2.70 -14.22
C GLU A 120 -0.78 1.27 -14.50
N CYS A 121 -0.75 0.39 -13.50
CA CYS A 121 -0.29 -0.98 -13.68
C CYS A 121 -1.40 -1.97 -14.04
N ASN A 122 -2.68 -1.58 -13.91
CA ASN A 122 -3.84 -2.42 -14.17
C ASN A 122 -3.73 -3.82 -13.52
N LEU A 123 -3.41 -3.84 -12.23
CA LEU A 123 -3.20 -5.06 -11.45
C LEU A 123 -4.38 -5.28 -10.51
N GLU A 124 -4.91 -6.50 -10.49
CA GLU A 124 -5.98 -6.86 -9.54
C GLU A 124 -5.50 -6.81 -8.08
N THR A 125 -6.40 -6.55 -7.14
CA THR A 125 -6.13 -6.66 -5.70
C THR A 125 -7.19 -7.52 -5.02
N VAL A 126 -6.99 -7.88 -3.75
CA VAL A 126 -8.02 -8.61 -2.97
C VAL A 126 -9.31 -7.81 -2.82
N LEU A 127 -9.26 -6.48 -2.96
CA LEU A 127 -10.43 -5.60 -2.88
C LEU A 127 -11.33 -5.71 -4.12
N GLY A 128 -10.95 -6.49 -5.14
CA GLY A 128 -11.76 -6.71 -6.35
C GLY A 128 -11.46 -5.67 -7.44
N PRO A 129 -12.46 -5.21 -8.22
CA PRO A 129 -12.26 -4.26 -9.32
C PRO A 129 -11.92 -2.84 -8.83
N TYR A 130 -11.83 -2.63 -7.51
CA TYR A 130 -11.27 -1.43 -6.93
C TYR A 130 -9.77 -1.40 -7.23
N HIS A 131 -9.49 -0.78 -8.36
CA HIS A 131 -8.21 -0.35 -8.92
C HIS A 131 -7.49 0.68 -8.03
N TYR A 132 -7.62 0.55 -6.70
CA TYR A 132 -7.14 1.47 -5.68
C TYR A 132 -6.94 0.74 -4.37
N CYS A 133 -5.79 0.95 -3.74
CA CYS A 133 -5.52 0.49 -2.38
C CYS A 133 -5.77 1.67 -1.44
N PRO A 134 -6.66 1.54 -0.44
CA PRO A 134 -6.98 2.64 0.47
C PRO A 134 -5.71 3.18 1.14
N THR A 135 -5.61 4.49 1.34
CA THR A 135 -4.46 5.09 2.03
C THR A 135 -4.57 4.95 3.55
N GLU A 136 -5.79 4.80 4.05
CA GLU A 136 -6.09 4.59 5.46
C GLU A 136 -6.99 3.37 5.54
N TYR A 137 -6.62 2.45 6.42
CA TYR A 137 -7.59 1.48 6.88
C TYR A 137 -8.35 2.12 8.03
N PRO A 138 -9.68 1.93 8.13
CA PRO A 138 -10.40 2.37 9.30
C PRO A 138 -9.72 1.76 10.53
N GLU A 139 -9.22 2.60 11.43
CA GLU A 139 -8.76 2.16 12.73
C GLU A 139 -9.96 1.54 13.43
N VAL A 140 -9.91 0.21 13.60
CA VAL A 140 -10.87 -0.43 14.47
C VAL A 140 -10.38 -0.18 15.88
N VAL A 141 -10.95 0.86 16.49
CA VAL A 141 -10.90 1.04 17.94
C VAL A 141 -11.65 -0.15 18.52
N VAL A 142 -10.89 -1.16 18.99
CA VAL A 142 -11.41 -2.30 19.76
C VAL A 142 -11.67 -1.86 21.18
#